data_AF-A0A936BT30-F1
#
_entry.id   AF-A0A936BT30-F1
#
_cell.length_a   1.000
_cell.length_b   1.000
_cell.length_c   1.000
_cell.angle_alpha   90.00
_cell.angle_beta   90.00
_cell.angle_gamma   90.00
#
_symmetry.space_group_name_H-M   'P 1'
#
loop_
_entity.id
_entity.type
_entity.pdbx_description
1 polymer ?
#
loop_
_entity_poly.entity_id
_entity_poly.type
_entity_poly.pdbx_seq_one_letter_code
_entity_poly.pdbx_strand_id
1 'polypeptide(L)'
;MTTSAAPISSPVPGATGRTPVVFVTDIGSDIDDTWALAQLLRSPELDLQFVLTETGEAKYRAAFVTKFFEVVGRTDIPVGLGRDFGPMGEEHRNQGPWLRGYDIARYPGKLHEDGIGAFIELVMHSPQPLTIIAVGPVPSLAAALAREPRIAARCRFVGMFGSFFVGYDGAPKPAPEYNVYNNVAALRTVLAAPWQDVLLTPLDTCGTAVISGENYHRLWSSTGDPMLRAVIENYCAFAARVPWMHCDFFATRSTVLFDCVAVYLAYSEALVEIEPVSFRIEENGATVPDPAGPFRARVALRWKNLPEFIDHLTNRLLAAPTTTPAT
;
A
#
# COMPACT_ATOMS: atom_id res chain seq x y z
N MET A 1 12.08 -3.10 39.58
CA MET A 1 12.52 -1.92 38.82
C MET A 1 11.59 -1.78 37.62
N THR A 2 10.78 -0.74 37.63
CA THR A 2 9.76 -0.42 36.63
C THR A 2 10.43 0.12 35.36
N THR A 3 10.42 -0.64 34.27
CA THR A 3 10.77 -0.11 32.95
C THR A 3 9.56 0.65 32.41
N SER A 4 9.62 1.97 32.50
CA SER A 4 8.68 2.89 31.86
C SER A 4 8.72 2.66 30.36
N ALA A 5 7.59 2.27 29.76
CA ALA A 5 7.43 2.28 28.31
C ALA A 5 7.59 3.73 27.81
N ALA A 6 8.36 3.90 26.74
CA ALA A 6 8.46 5.18 26.05
C ALA A 6 7.07 5.57 25.50
N PRO A 7 6.72 6.87 25.49
CA PRO A 7 5.42 7.31 25.01
C PRO A 7 5.22 6.97 23.53
N ILE A 8 3.99 6.58 23.21
CA ILE A 8 3.49 6.27 21.87
C ILE A 8 3.56 7.55 21.03
N SER A 9 4.37 7.56 19.97
CA SER A 9 4.44 8.72 19.07
C SER A 9 3.22 8.71 18.15
N SER A 10 2.32 9.67 18.33
CA SER A 10 1.33 10.03 17.31
C SER A 10 2.05 10.50 16.04
N PRO A 11 1.44 10.37 14.84
CA PRO A 11 2.03 10.90 13.62
C PRO A 11 2.33 12.39 13.79
N VAL A 12 3.57 12.79 13.55
CA VAL A 12 3.98 14.20 13.58
C VAL A 12 3.54 14.83 12.26
N PRO A 13 2.58 15.78 12.26
CA PRO A 13 2.15 16.44 11.04
C PRO A 13 3.32 17.22 10.43
N GLY A 14 3.46 17.18 9.10
CA GLY A 14 4.49 17.94 8.41
C GLY A 14 4.24 19.44 8.40
N ALA A 15 5.12 20.23 7.77
CA ALA A 15 5.02 21.69 7.67
C ALA A 15 3.66 22.22 7.11
N THR A 16 2.90 21.36 6.42
CA THR A 16 1.56 21.64 5.89
C THR A 16 0.42 21.12 6.78
N GLY A 17 0.73 20.54 7.93
CA GLY A 17 -0.22 19.77 8.75
C GLY A 17 -0.53 18.37 8.20
N ARG A 18 0.07 17.98 7.06
CA ARG A 18 -0.11 16.67 6.41
C ARG A 18 1.12 15.80 6.64
N THR A 19 0.92 14.51 6.82
CA THR A 19 2.01 13.53 6.94
C THR A 19 2.58 13.27 5.55
N PRO A 20 3.87 13.53 5.28
CA PRO A 20 4.46 13.22 3.99
C PRO A 20 4.64 11.71 3.84
N VAL A 21 4.22 11.17 2.70
CA VAL A 21 4.24 9.73 2.46
C VAL A 21 4.91 9.34 1.16
N VAL A 22 5.50 8.15 1.18
CA VAL A 22 5.94 7.41 -0.01
C VAL A 22 5.08 6.16 -0.11
N PHE A 23 4.51 5.92 -1.29
CA PHE A 23 3.75 4.70 -1.56
C PHE A 23 4.65 3.68 -2.27
N VAL A 24 4.76 2.48 -1.71
CA VAL A 24 5.60 1.39 -2.19
C VAL A 24 4.68 0.22 -2.57
N THR A 25 4.59 -0.10 -3.86
CA THR A 25 3.47 -0.88 -4.43
C THR A 25 3.89 -1.75 -5.60
N ASP A 26 3.29 -2.93 -5.74
CA ASP A 26 3.37 -3.79 -6.92
C ASP A 26 2.09 -3.75 -7.78
N ILE A 27 1.44 -2.58 -7.84
CA ILE A 27 0.25 -2.30 -8.64
C ILE A 27 0.29 -2.91 -10.05
N GLY A 28 -0.85 -3.43 -10.51
CA GLY A 28 -0.99 -4.09 -11.81
C GLY A 28 -1.17 -5.61 -11.70
N SER A 29 -1.01 -6.18 -10.50
CA SER A 29 -1.25 -7.59 -10.21
C SER A 29 -2.60 -7.83 -9.53
N ASP A 30 -2.83 -7.25 -8.35
CA ASP A 30 -4.14 -7.17 -7.71
C ASP A 30 -4.68 -5.74 -7.78
N ILE A 31 -6.00 -5.61 -7.77
CA ILE A 31 -6.68 -4.34 -7.97
C ILE A 31 -6.63 -3.44 -6.73
N ASP A 32 -6.42 -4.01 -5.54
CA ASP A 32 -6.50 -3.27 -4.28
C ASP A 32 -5.42 -2.20 -4.11
N ASP A 33 -4.24 -2.34 -4.73
CA ASP A 33 -3.26 -1.24 -4.83
C ASP A 33 -3.87 0.02 -5.49
N THR A 34 -4.74 -0.18 -6.50
CA THR A 34 -5.39 0.93 -7.22
C THR A 34 -6.42 1.62 -6.32
N TRP A 35 -7.15 0.84 -5.51
CA TRP A 35 -8.07 1.38 -4.50
C TRP A 35 -7.31 2.13 -3.40
N ALA A 36 -6.18 1.59 -2.94
CA ALA A 36 -5.32 2.21 -1.95
C ALA A 36 -4.71 3.52 -2.47
N LEU A 37 -4.24 3.55 -3.72
CA LEU A 37 -3.76 4.78 -4.35
C LEU A 37 -4.87 5.84 -4.46
N ALA A 38 -6.09 5.44 -4.83
CA ALA A 38 -7.24 6.34 -4.86
C ALA A 38 -7.58 6.91 -3.46
N GLN A 39 -7.65 6.04 -2.44
CA GLN A 39 -7.86 6.45 -1.05
C GLN A 39 -6.77 7.41 -0.58
N LEU A 40 -5.51 7.11 -0.90
CA LEU A 40 -4.36 7.90 -0.50
C LEU A 40 -4.44 9.31 -1.10
N LEU A 41 -4.75 9.44 -2.39
CA LEU A 41 -4.93 10.74 -3.04
C LEU A 41 -6.13 11.55 -2.49
N ARG A 42 -7.11 10.88 -1.88
CA ARG A 42 -8.27 11.53 -1.25
C ARG A 42 -8.13 11.71 0.27
N SER A 43 -6.99 11.30 0.85
CA SER A 43 -6.74 11.42 2.29
C SER A 43 -6.06 12.77 2.59
N PRO A 44 -6.78 13.80 3.09
CA PRO A 44 -6.21 15.12 3.36
C PRO A 44 -5.12 15.08 4.44
N GLU A 45 -5.11 14.07 5.30
CA GLU A 45 -4.09 13.87 6.33
C GLU A 45 -2.72 13.48 5.76
N LEU A 46 -2.69 12.97 4.53
CA LEU A 46 -1.49 12.42 3.89
C LEU A 46 -1.09 13.26 2.68
N ASP A 47 0.21 13.47 2.50
CA ASP A 47 0.79 14.16 1.35
C ASP A 47 1.66 13.17 0.57
N LEU A 48 1.14 12.61 -0.53
CA LEU A 48 1.87 11.65 -1.35
C LEU A 48 2.97 12.36 -2.15
N GLN A 49 4.23 12.12 -1.77
CA GLN A 49 5.40 12.77 -2.34
C GLN A 49 6.13 11.92 -3.37
N PHE A 50 5.93 10.60 -3.37
CA PHE A 50 6.62 9.69 -4.27
C PHE A 50 5.92 8.33 -4.34
N VAL A 51 5.96 7.69 -5.51
CA VAL A 51 5.60 6.28 -5.66
C VAL A 51 6.83 5.50 -6.10
N LEU A 52 7.21 4.48 -5.34
CA LEU A 52 8.24 3.51 -5.72
C LEU A 52 7.57 2.19 -6.09
N THR A 53 7.74 1.74 -7.34
CA THR A 53 7.18 0.46 -7.75
C THR A 53 8.01 -0.71 -7.24
N GLU A 54 7.37 -1.87 -7.09
CA GLU A 54 7.99 -3.09 -6.60
C GLU A 54 7.66 -4.29 -7.49
N THR A 55 8.60 -5.23 -7.54
CA THR A 55 8.49 -6.53 -8.23
C THR A 55 8.08 -6.49 -9.72
N GLY A 56 8.18 -7.64 -10.38
CA GLY A 56 7.75 -7.78 -11.78
C GLY A 56 8.51 -6.87 -12.74
N GLU A 57 7.84 -6.47 -13.82
CA GLU A 57 8.44 -5.61 -14.85
C GLU A 57 8.30 -4.14 -14.44
N ALA A 58 9.42 -3.48 -14.19
CA ALA A 58 9.42 -2.14 -13.58
C ALA A 58 8.63 -1.10 -14.39
N LYS A 59 8.76 -1.13 -15.73
CA LYS A 59 8.03 -0.22 -16.63
C LYS A 59 6.53 -0.49 -16.68
N TYR A 60 6.13 -1.76 -16.61
CA TYR A 60 4.71 -2.14 -16.55
C TYR A 60 4.06 -1.61 -15.27
N ARG A 61 4.70 -1.82 -14.11
CA ARG A 61 4.23 -1.29 -12.82
C ARG A 61 4.12 0.24 -12.85
N ALA A 62 5.17 0.91 -13.31
CA ALA A 62 5.20 2.36 -13.39
C ALA A 62 4.10 2.91 -14.33
N ALA A 63 3.82 2.21 -15.44
CA ALA A 63 2.79 2.61 -16.38
C ALA A 63 1.39 2.68 -15.76
N PHE A 64 1.05 1.82 -14.78
CA PHE A 64 -0.22 1.95 -14.04
C PHE A 64 -0.27 3.23 -13.24
N VAL A 65 0.77 3.48 -12.45
CA VAL A 65 0.85 4.67 -11.60
C VAL A 65 0.76 5.93 -12.45
N THR A 66 1.56 6.01 -13.52
CA THR A 66 1.61 7.19 -14.38
C THR A 66 0.30 7.41 -15.14
N LYS A 67 -0.30 6.33 -15.69
CA LYS A 67 -1.62 6.43 -16.35
C LYS A 67 -2.69 6.89 -15.35
N PHE A 68 -2.69 6.34 -14.14
CA PHE A 68 -3.63 6.72 -13.09
C PHE A 68 -3.47 8.20 -12.73
N PHE A 69 -2.23 8.66 -12.53
CA PHE A 69 -1.92 10.07 -12.26
C PHE A 69 -2.31 11.01 -13.40
N GLU A 70 -2.15 10.64 -14.66
CA GLU A 70 -2.65 11.43 -15.78
C GLU A 70 -4.18 11.56 -15.75
N VAL A 71 -4.90 10.45 -15.53
CA VAL A 71 -6.37 10.46 -15.50
C VAL A 71 -6.92 11.35 -14.38
N VAL A 72 -6.24 11.39 -13.23
CA VAL A 72 -6.69 12.16 -12.05
C VAL A 72 -6.01 13.53 -11.91
N GLY A 73 -5.16 13.91 -12.87
CA GLY A 73 -4.48 15.21 -12.88
C GLY A 73 -3.45 15.40 -11.76
N ARG A 74 -2.77 14.33 -11.34
CA ARG A 74 -1.73 14.32 -10.29
C ARG A 74 -0.34 13.96 -10.82
N THR A 75 -0.01 14.47 -12.00
CA THR A 75 1.31 14.26 -12.63
C THR A 75 2.45 15.04 -11.95
N ASP A 76 2.13 15.83 -10.91
CA ASP A 76 3.07 16.49 -10.00
C ASP A 76 3.83 15.49 -9.13
N ILE A 77 3.27 14.30 -8.86
CA ILE A 77 3.87 13.29 -8.00
C ILE A 77 4.91 12.48 -8.79
N PRO A 78 6.19 12.46 -8.39
CA PRO A 78 7.20 11.64 -9.03
C PRO A 78 6.96 10.14 -8.85
N VAL A 79 7.28 9.38 -9.90
CA VAL A 79 7.21 7.91 -9.91
C VAL A 79 8.61 7.36 -10.15
N GLY A 80 9.04 6.40 -9.32
CA GLY A 80 10.31 5.71 -9.45
C GLY A 80 10.12 4.26 -9.84
N LEU A 81 10.92 3.81 -10.82
CA LEU A 81 11.04 2.39 -11.14
C LEU A 81 11.81 1.69 -10.03
N GLY A 82 11.20 0.65 -9.47
CA GLY A 82 11.89 -0.29 -8.59
C GLY A 82 12.84 -1.22 -9.33
N ARG A 83 13.26 -2.28 -8.64
CA ARG A 83 14.05 -3.36 -9.24
C ARG A 83 13.23 -4.03 -10.35
N ASP A 84 13.85 -4.17 -11.51
CA ASP A 84 13.27 -4.90 -12.62
C ASP A 84 13.56 -6.40 -12.49
N PHE A 85 12.51 -7.22 -12.48
CA PHE A 85 12.59 -8.68 -12.49
C PHE A 85 12.43 -9.26 -13.90
N GLY A 86 12.40 -8.38 -14.90
CA GLY A 86 12.25 -8.75 -16.30
C GLY A 86 10.78 -8.87 -16.72
N PRO A 87 10.54 -9.28 -17.97
CA PRO A 87 9.21 -9.28 -18.55
C PRO A 87 8.23 -10.17 -17.77
N MET A 88 7.08 -9.60 -17.42
CA MET A 88 5.98 -10.38 -16.82
C MET A 88 5.21 -11.14 -17.89
N GLY A 89 4.90 -12.41 -17.64
CA GLY A 89 3.93 -13.18 -18.42
C GLY A 89 2.56 -12.51 -18.45
N GLU A 90 1.82 -12.66 -19.55
CA GLU A 90 0.51 -12.03 -19.75
C GLU A 90 -0.53 -12.50 -18.71
N GLU A 91 -0.37 -13.73 -18.20
CA GLU A 91 -1.14 -14.34 -17.12
C GLU A 91 -0.93 -13.67 -15.74
N HIS A 92 0.15 -12.90 -15.58
CA HIS A 92 0.45 -12.15 -14.36
C HIS A 92 0.10 -10.66 -14.46
N ARG A 93 -0.29 -10.20 -15.66
CA ARG A 93 -0.68 -8.82 -15.97
C ARG A 93 -2.20 -8.64 -15.92
N ASN A 94 -2.82 -8.95 -14.78
CA ASN A 94 -4.28 -9.03 -14.64
C ASN A 94 -4.99 -7.72 -15.02
N GLN A 95 -4.36 -6.58 -14.75
CA GLN A 95 -4.88 -5.26 -15.09
C GLN A 95 -4.40 -4.75 -16.45
N GLY A 96 -3.59 -5.52 -17.18
CA GLY A 96 -2.97 -5.15 -18.45
C GLY A 96 -3.92 -4.56 -19.51
N PRO A 97 -5.18 -5.03 -19.67
CA PRO A 97 -6.12 -4.41 -20.60
C PRO A 97 -6.41 -2.95 -20.29
N TRP A 98 -6.39 -2.54 -19.01
CA TRP A 98 -6.59 -1.15 -18.63
C TRP A 98 -5.44 -0.27 -19.11
N LEU A 99 -4.23 -0.79 -19.31
CA LEU A 99 -3.10 -0.05 -19.90
C LEU A 99 -3.12 0.04 -21.43
N ARG A 100 -4.06 -0.62 -22.13
CA ARG A 100 -4.04 -0.66 -23.60
C ARG A 100 -4.02 0.75 -24.19
N GLY A 101 -3.09 0.98 -25.12
CA GLY A 101 -2.92 2.25 -25.82
C GLY A 101 -2.22 3.34 -25.00
N TYR A 102 -1.79 3.05 -23.77
CA TYR A 102 -0.99 3.95 -22.97
C TYR A 102 0.49 3.84 -23.32
N ASP A 103 1.16 4.98 -23.49
CA ASP A 103 2.58 5.07 -23.80
C ASP A 103 3.28 5.85 -22.68
N ILE A 104 3.93 5.12 -21.76
CA ILE A 104 4.65 5.72 -20.62
C ILE A 104 5.75 6.69 -21.08
N ALA A 105 6.29 6.54 -22.30
CA ALA A 105 7.30 7.46 -22.82
C ALA A 105 6.76 8.88 -23.08
N ARG A 106 5.43 9.05 -23.08
CA ARG A 106 4.74 10.35 -23.22
C ARG A 106 4.24 10.91 -21.89
N TYR A 107 4.50 10.24 -20.77
CA TYR A 107 4.09 10.70 -19.45
C TYR A 107 4.68 12.10 -19.18
N PRO A 108 3.85 13.10 -18.85
CA PRO A 108 4.32 14.47 -18.66
C PRO A 108 4.94 14.72 -17.28
N GLY A 109 4.73 13.82 -16.33
CA GLY A 109 5.27 13.92 -14.97
C GLY A 109 6.70 13.39 -14.86
N LYS A 110 7.23 13.41 -13.63
CA LYS A 110 8.61 12.98 -13.38
C LYS A 110 8.70 11.46 -13.20
N LEU A 111 9.34 10.78 -14.15
CA LEU A 111 9.66 9.36 -14.09
C LEU A 111 11.15 9.16 -13.81
N HIS A 112 11.48 8.41 -12.75
CA HIS A 112 12.85 8.09 -12.37
C HIS A 112 13.20 6.65 -12.77
N GLU A 113 14.12 6.50 -13.73
CA GLU A 113 14.67 5.19 -14.12
C GLU A 113 15.46 4.55 -12.96
N ASP A 114 16.25 5.33 -12.20
CA ASP A 114 16.78 4.93 -10.87
C ASP A 114 15.81 5.39 -9.78
N GLY A 115 14.66 4.71 -9.66
CA GLY A 115 13.66 5.03 -8.65
C GLY A 115 14.16 4.81 -7.22
N ILE A 116 15.01 3.80 -7.00
CA ILE A 116 15.63 3.50 -5.70
C ILE A 116 16.53 4.65 -5.26
N GLY A 117 17.41 5.13 -6.16
CA GLY A 117 18.25 6.29 -5.89
C GLY A 117 17.43 7.54 -5.61
N ALA A 118 16.41 7.82 -6.43
CA ALA A 118 15.52 8.97 -6.22
C ALA A 118 14.79 8.92 -4.88
N PHE A 119 14.32 7.74 -4.46
CA PHE A 119 13.72 7.53 -3.16
C PHE A 119 14.70 7.80 -2.01
N ILE A 120 15.95 7.31 -2.11
CA ILE A 120 17.00 7.58 -1.11
C ILE A 120 17.24 9.10 -1.01
N GLU A 121 17.42 9.77 -2.15
CA GLU A 121 17.64 11.21 -2.19
C GLU A 121 16.49 11.99 -1.54
N LEU A 122 15.24 11.60 -1.82
CA LEU A 122 14.05 12.18 -1.19
C LEU A 122 14.08 12.03 0.33
N VAL A 123 14.32 10.82 0.86
CA VAL A 123 14.35 10.58 2.31
C VAL A 123 15.48 11.37 2.99
N MET A 124 16.66 11.38 2.39
CA MET A 124 17.85 12.01 2.97
C MET A 124 17.75 13.54 2.97
N HIS A 125 17.09 14.13 1.97
CA HIS A 125 16.87 15.57 1.87
C HIS A 125 15.55 16.05 2.52
N SER A 126 14.65 15.15 2.89
CA SER A 126 13.40 15.54 3.55
C SER A 126 13.70 16.21 4.91
N PRO A 127 13.18 17.41 5.19
CA PRO A 127 13.40 18.10 6.45
C PRO A 127 12.67 17.45 7.64
N GLN A 128 11.72 16.57 7.35
CA GLN A 128 10.86 15.90 8.33
C GLN A 128 10.80 14.39 8.03
N PRO A 129 10.50 13.53 9.02
CA PRO A 129 10.36 12.11 8.78
C PRO A 129 9.29 11.79 7.73
N LEU A 130 9.57 10.83 6.85
CA LEU A 130 8.59 10.33 5.88
C LEU A 130 7.85 9.11 6.44
N THR A 131 6.61 8.89 6.05
CA THR A 131 5.91 7.63 6.29
C THR A 131 5.91 6.80 5.01
N ILE A 132 6.53 5.63 5.05
CA ILE A 132 6.48 4.65 3.98
C ILE A 132 5.23 3.82 4.17
N ILE A 133 4.38 3.77 3.14
CA ILE A 133 3.22 2.89 3.06
C ILE A 133 3.58 1.80 2.05
N ALA A 134 3.89 0.60 2.51
CA ALA A 134 4.32 -0.53 1.69
C ALA A 134 3.23 -1.60 1.60
N VAL A 135 2.75 -1.85 0.39
CA VAL A 135 1.59 -2.72 0.13
C VAL A 135 1.87 -3.87 -0.84
N GLY A 136 3.10 -3.96 -1.34
CA GLY A 136 3.60 -5.10 -2.11
C GLY A 136 4.81 -5.78 -1.46
N PRO A 137 5.37 -6.84 -2.05
CA PRO A 137 6.68 -7.34 -1.66
C PRO A 137 7.74 -6.23 -1.81
N VAL A 138 8.77 -6.20 -0.96
CA VAL A 138 9.65 -5.01 -0.79
C VAL A 138 11.13 -5.17 -1.23
N PRO A 139 11.46 -5.84 -2.35
CA PRO A 139 12.87 -6.01 -2.74
C PRO A 139 13.58 -4.72 -3.17
N SER A 140 12.86 -3.70 -3.65
CA SER A 140 13.43 -2.39 -4.02
C SER A 140 13.67 -1.54 -2.78
N LEU A 141 12.75 -1.54 -1.82
CA LEU A 141 12.97 -0.92 -0.51
C LEU A 141 14.11 -1.59 0.26
N ALA A 142 14.22 -2.93 0.21
CA ALA A 142 15.37 -3.65 0.77
C ALA A 142 16.69 -3.25 0.09
N ALA A 143 16.69 -3.08 -1.23
CA ALA A 143 17.86 -2.58 -1.95
C ALA A 143 18.18 -1.12 -1.61
N ALA A 144 17.16 -0.28 -1.36
CA ALA A 144 17.35 1.08 -0.88
C ALA A 144 18.06 1.10 0.48
N LEU A 145 17.62 0.26 1.42
CA LEU A 145 18.26 0.09 2.73
C LEU A 145 19.68 -0.43 2.63
N ALA A 146 19.96 -1.34 1.69
CA ALA A 146 21.30 -1.84 1.45
C ALA A 146 22.24 -0.74 0.92
N ARG A 147 21.72 0.15 0.06
CA ARG A 147 22.47 1.27 -0.53
C ARG A 147 22.65 2.43 0.46
N GLU A 148 21.65 2.72 1.28
CA GLU A 148 21.68 3.79 2.29
C GLU A 148 20.89 3.39 3.54
N PRO A 149 21.52 2.72 4.53
CA PRO A 149 20.82 2.25 5.73
C PRO A 149 20.22 3.37 6.60
N ARG A 150 20.71 4.62 6.47
CA ARG A 150 20.23 5.75 7.28
C ARG A 150 18.80 6.16 6.96
N ILE A 151 18.25 5.76 5.81
CA ILE A 151 16.85 6.06 5.44
C ILE A 151 15.86 5.54 6.48
N ALA A 152 16.15 4.39 7.12
CA ALA A 152 15.23 3.77 8.08
C ALA A 152 14.97 4.69 9.29
N ALA A 153 16.03 5.25 9.87
CA ALA A 153 15.92 6.14 11.03
C ALA A 153 15.23 7.48 10.70
N ARG A 154 15.02 7.80 9.41
CA ARG A 154 14.30 8.98 8.94
C ARG A 154 12.85 8.67 8.53
N CYS A 155 12.41 7.43 8.69
CA CYS A 155 11.11 7.00 8.23
C CYS A 155 10.33 6.23 9.30
N ARG A 156 9.00 6.37 9.25
CA ARG A 156 8.05 5.41 9.81
C ARG A 156 7.69 4.41 8.72
N PHE A 157 7.53 3.15 9.08
CA PHE A 157 7.11 2.08 8.18
C PHE A 157 5.70 1.61 8.54
N VAL A 158 4.78 1.70 7.58
CA VAL A 158 3.43 1.15 7.66
C VAL A 158 3.27 0.16 6.51
N GLY A 159 2.83 -1.07 6.77
CA GLY A 159 2.72 -2.03 5.68
C GLY A 159 1.63 -3.09 5.80
N MET A 160 1.19 -3.58 4.65
CA MET A 160 0.32 -4.75 4.51
C MET A 160 1.21 -5.99 4.48
N PHE A 161 1.40 -6.64 5.64
CA PHE A 161 2.22 -7.85 5.73
C PHE A 161 1.73 -8.79 6.81
N GLY A 162 1.72 -10.07 6.47
CA GLY A 162 1.61 -11.17 7.41
C GLY A 162 0.19 -11.63 7.70
N SER A 163 0.13 -12.68 8.49
CA SER A 163 -1.05 -13.42 8.89
C SER A 163 -0.68 -14.12 10.19
N PHE A 164 -1.14 -13.60 11.33
CA PHE A 164 -0.65 -14.04 12.64
C PHE A 164 -1.58 -15.08 13.26
N PHE A 165 -2.89 -14.86 13.19
CA PHE A 165 -3.91 -15.74 13.76
C PHE A 165 -5.01 -16.09 12.75
N VAL A 166 -5.22 -15.25 11.74
CA VAL A 166 -6.27 -15.41 10.71
C VAL A 166 -5.63 -15.45 9.31
N GLY A 167 -6.10 -16.35 8.46
CA GLY A 167 -5.67 -16.48 7.06
C GLY A 167 -6.59 -15.75 6.07
N TYR A 168 -6.40 -16.04 4.78
CA TYR A 168 -7.22 -15.48 3.71
C TYR A 168 -8.72 -15.75 3.90
N ASP A 169 -9.54 -14.78 3.49
CA ASP A 169 -11.02 -14.83 3.59
C ASP A 169 -11.54 -15.10 5.01
N GLY A 170 -10.78 -14.70 6.04
CA GLY A 170 -11.13 -14.93 7.44
C GLY A 170 -10.93 -16.37 7.89
N ALA A 171 -10.10 -17.15 7.20
CA ALA A 171 -9.81 -18.53 7.58
C ALA A 171 -9.28 -18.62 9.03
N PRO A 172 -9.69 -19.63 9.82
CA PRO A 172 -9.39 -19.71 11.25
C PRO A 172 -7.93 -20.05 11.58
N LYS A 173 -7.08 -20.22 10.56
CA LYS A 173 -5.65 -20.50 10.71
C LYS A 173 -4.87 -19.53 9.82
N PRO A 174 -3.72 -19.03 10.29
CA PRO A 174 -2.87 -18.18 9.48
C PRO A 174 -2.34 -18.94 8.26
N ALA A 175 -2.02 -18.18 7.22
CA ALA A 175 -1.43 -18.68 5.99
C ALA A 175 -0.19 -17.83 5.63
N PRO A 176 0.76 -18.34 4.83
CA PRO A 176 1.75 -17.50 4.21
C PRO A 176 1.08 -16.38 3.41
N GLU A 177 1.16 -15.16 3.92
CA GLU A 177 0.62 -13.98 3.26
C GLU A 177 1.52 -13.63 2.06
N TYR A 178 0.91 -13.27 0.93
CA TYR A 178 1.54 -13.11 -0.37
C TYR A 178 2.77 -12.20 -0.35
N ASN A 179 2.66 -11.00 0.23
CA ASN A 179 3.75 -10.02 0.28
C ASN A 179 4.94 -10.54 1.09
N VAL A 180 4.70 -11.25 2.19
CA VAL A 180 5.75 -11.94 2.96
C VAL A 180 6.33 -13.12 2.16
N TYR A 181 5.48 -14.00 1.66
CA TYR A 181 5.86 -15.23 0.95
C TYR A 181 6.70 -14.95 -0.30
N ASN A 182 6.30 -13.95 -1.08
CA ASN A 182 6.93 -13.61 -2.35
C ASN A 182 8.40 -13.21 -2.17
N ASN A 183 8.74 -12.51 -1.07
CA ASN A 183 10.11 -12.09 -0.82
C ASN A 183 10.48 -12.02 0.67
N VAL A 184 10.55 -13.18 1.32
CA VAL A 184 10.93 -13.34 2.73
C VAL A 184 12.25 -12.63 3.06
N ALA A 185 13.28 -12.76 2.21
CA ALA A 185 14.58 -12.17 2.45
C ALA A 185 14.54 -10.63 2.45
N ALA A 186 13.80 -10.02 1.51
CA ALA A 186 13.62 -8.57 1.47
C ALA A 186 12.86 -8.07 2.70
N LEU A 187 11.75 -8.72 3.07
CA LEU A 187 10.98 -8.29 4.24
C LEU A 187 11.77 -8.43 5.54
N ARG A 188 12.54 -9.53 5.73
CA ARG A 188 13.44 -9.67 6.88
C ARG A 188 14.48 -8.54 6.93
N THR A 189 15.02 -8.14 5.78
CA THR A 189 15.95 -7.00 5.69
C THR A 189 15.27 -5.69 6.09
N VAL A 190 14.05 -5.45 5.57
CA VAL A 190 13.25 -4.27 5.89
C VAL A 190 12.91 -4.22 7.38
N LEU A 191 12.36 -5.29 7.96
CA LEU A 191 11.96 -5.32 9.37
C LEU A 191 13.13 -5.25 10.36
N ALA A 192 14.34 -5.65 9.95
CA ALA A 192 15.54 -5.52 10.77
C ALA A 192 16.10 -4.09 10.82
N ALA A 193 15.65 -3.20 9.94
CA ALA A 193 16.16 -1.83 9.87
C ALA A 193 15.62 -0.96 11.04
N PRO A 194 16.38 0.05 11.49
CA PRO A 194 16.03 0.85 12.66
C PRO A 194 15.02 1.96 12.30
N TRP A 195 13.80 1.58 11.92
CA TRP A 195 12.68 2.52 11.69
C TRP A 195 12.30 3.28 12.95
N GLN A 196 11.68 4.46 12.79
CA GLN A 196 11.12 5.19 13.93
C GLN A 196 9.93 4.45 14.56
N ASP A 197 9.12 3.81 13.72
CA ASP A 197 7.97 2.98 14.08
C ASP A 197 7.71 1.97 12.95
N VAL A 198 7.23 0.79 13.31
CA VAL A 198 6.82 -0.28 12.39
C VAL A 198 5.40 -0.68 12.75
N LEU A 199 4.45 -0.38 11.87
CA LEU A 199 3.03 -0.71 12.02
C LEU A 199 2.57 -1.60 10.87
N LEU A 200 2.03 -2.78 11.19
CA LEU A 200 1.58 -3.75 10.20
C LEU A 200 0.07 -3.94 10.27
N THR A 201 -0.56 -4.03 9.10
CA THR A 201 -1.87 -4.68 8.94
C THR A 201 -1.66 -6.05 8.31
N PRO A 202 -1.90 -7.14 9.04
CA PRO A 202 -1.91 -8.49 8.51
C PRO A 202 -3.31 -8.91 8.03
N LEU A 203 -3.44 -10.12 7.50
CA LEU A 203 -4.72 -10.73 7.12
C LEU A 203 -5.75 -10.73 8.27
N ASP A 204 -5.30 -10.69 9.53
CA ASP A 204 -6.16 -10.56 10.73
C ASP A 204 -7.08 -9.34 10.69
N THR A 205 -6.68 -8.26 10.01
CA THR A 205 -7.54 -7.10 9.75
C THR A 205 -7.83 -6.95 8.27
N CYS A 206 -6.81 -6.79 7.44
CA CYS A 206 -7.00 -6.44 6.04
C CYS A 206 -7.67 -7.54 5.21
N GLY A 207 -7.58 -8.81 5.64
CA GLY A 207 -8.11 -9.98 4.94
C GLY A 207 -9.63 -10.09 4.86
N THR A 208 -10.37 -9.10 5.37
CA THR A 208 -11.85 -9.08 5.40
C THR A 208 -12.47 -7.75 4.96
N ALA A 209 -11.67 -6.78 4.55
CA ALA A 209 -12.15 -5.46 4.15
C ALA A 209 -12.79 -5.48 2.76
N VAL A 210 -14.12 -5.57 2.67
CA VAL A 210 -14.86 -5.58 1.39
C VAL A 210 -15.91 -4.47 1.37
N ILE A 211 -15.93 -3.67 0.32
CA ILE A 211 -17.00 -2.69 0.08
C ILE A 211 -18.11 -3.39 -0.72
N SER A 212 -19.34 -3.36 -0.22
CA SER A 212 -20.49 -4.01 -0.85
C SER A 212 -21.78 -3.20 -0.63
N GLY A 213 -22.88 -3.63 -1.25
CA GLY A 213 -24.20 -3.02 -1.05
C GLY A 213 -24.25 -1.54 -1.46
N GLU A 214 -24.91 -0.73 -0.65
CA GLU A 214 -25.11 0.69 -0.94
C GLU A 214 -23.79 1.46 -1.06
N ASN A 215 -22.79 1.14 -0.23
CA ASN A 215 -21.49 1.77 -0.30
C ASN A 215 -20.80 1.53 -1.65
N TYR A 216 -20.84 0.28 -2.13
CA TYR A 216 -20.29 -0.04 -3.44
C TYR A 216 -21.10 0.58 -4.58
N HIS A 217 -22.43 0.57 -4.47
CA HIS A 217 -23.31 1.17 -5.47
C HIS A 217 -23.04 2.67 -5.66
N ARG A 218 -22.81 3.41 -4.56
CA ARG A 218 -22.43 4.82 -4.60
C ARG A 218 -21.11 5.05 -5.35
N LEU A 219 -20.10 4.23 -5.09
CA LEU A 219 -18.80 4.30 -5.79
C LEU A 219 -18.94 3.95 -7.28
N TRP A 220 -19.59 2.83 -7.57
CA TRP A 220 -19.83 2.33 -8.93
C TRP A 220 -20.58 3.35 -9.80
N SER A 221 -21.57 4.04 -9.21
CA SER A 221 -22.41 5.00 -9.92
C SER A 221 -21.77 6.38 -10.10
N SER A 222 -20.62 6.63 -9.45
CA SER A 222 -19.91 7.92 -9.51
C SER A 222 -19.05 8.07 -10.77
N THR A 223 -19.62 7.75 -11.94
CA THR A 223 -18.93 7.73 -13.24
C THR A 223 -18.43 9.10 -13.71
N GLY A 224 -18.97 10.19 -13.13
CA GLY A 224 -18.51 11.55 -13.35
C GLY A 224 -17.20 11.91 -12.64
N ASP A 225 -16.77 11.14 -11.63
CA ASP A 225 -15.48 11.31 -10.98
C ASP A 225 -14.40 10.54 -11.77
N PRO A 226 -13.38 11.20 -12.36
CA PRO A 226 -12.34 10.54 -13.14
C PRO A 226 -11.57 9.47 -12.38
N MET A 227 -11.34 9.66 -11.07
CA MET A 227 -10.63 8.70 -10.22
C MET A 227 -11.46 7.45 -10.00
N LEU A 228 -12.73 7.61 -9.61
CA LEU A 228 -13.60 6.45 -9.38
C LEU A 228 -13.88 5.70 -10.67
N ARG A 229 -14.08 6.42 -11.78
CA ARG A 229 -14.16 5.79 -13.11
C ARG A 229 -12.90 4.99 -13.43
N ALA A 230 -11.70 5.54 -13.20
CA ALA A 230 -10.45 4.82 -13.44
C ALA A 230 -10.34 3.55 -12.59
N VAL A 231 -10.67 3.64 -11.30
CA VAL A 231 -10.68 2.49 -10.38
C VAL A 231 -11.65 1.42 -10.86
N ILE A 232 -12.89 1.79 -11.21
CA ILE A 232 -13.92 0.83 -11.64
C ILE A 232 -13.60 0.22 -13.01
N GLU A 233 -13.13 1.00 -13.99
CA GLU A 233 -12.70 0.48 -15.29
C GLU A 233 -11.54 -0.52 -15.15
N ASN A 234 -10.57 -0.21 -14.29
CA ASN A 234 -9.45 -1.09 -14.00
C ASN A 234 -9.92 -2.35 -13.26
N TYR A 235 -10.86 -2.22 -12.32
CA TYR A 235 -11.44 -3.36 -11.63
C TYR A 235 -12.21 -4.29 -12.57
N CYS A 236 -12.96 -3.75 -13.54
CA CYS A 236 -13.60 -4.54 -14.59
C CYS A 236 -12.57 -5.30 -15.44
N ALA A 237 -11.43 -4.67 -15.78
CA ALA A 237 -10.35 -5.34 -16.52
C ALA A 237 -9.72 -6.48 -15.71
N PHE A 238 -9.46 -6.25 -14.43
CA PHE A 238 -8.95 -7.24 -13.49
C PHE A 238 -9.93 -8.41 -13.29
N ALA A 239 -11.20 -8.13 -13.00
CA ALA A 239 -12.23 -9.12 -12.69
C ALA A 239 -12.42 -10.14 -13.83
N ALA A 240 -12.25 -9.70 -15.07
CA ALA A 240 -12.34 -10.57 -16.25
C ALA A 240 -11.12 -11.49 -16.45
N ARG A 241 -10.02 -11.31 -15.71
CA ARG A 241 -8.73 -11.97 -15.97
C ARG A 241 -8.12 -12.68 -14.78
N VAL A 242 -8.45 -12.28 -13.56
CA VAL A 242 -7.83 -12.82 -12.34
C VAL A 242 -8.00 -14.35 -12.27
N PRO A 243 -6.91 -15.15 -12.19
CA PRO A 243 -7.00 -16.61 -12.30
C PRO A 243 -7.26 -17.33 -10.97
N TRP A 244 -7.06 -16.68 -9.82
CA TRP A 244 -7.20 -17.30 -8.49
C TRP A 244 -8.57 -17.08 -7.85
N MET A 245 -9.45 -16.29 -8.47
CA MET A 245 -10.80 -16.06 -7.98
C MET A 245 -11.78 -15.86 -9.13
N HIS A 246 -13.02 -16.29 -8.93
CA HIS A 246 -14.09 -16.02 -9.90
C HIS A 246 -14.82 -14.73 -9.50
N CYS A 247 -14.57 -13.66 -10.24
CA CYS A 247 -15.00 -12.31 -9.87
C CYS A 247 -16.33 -11.87 -10.51
N ASP A 248 -17.30 -12.77 -10.66
CA ASP A 248 -18.63 -12.47 -11.25
C ASP A 248 -19.47 -11.48 -10.43
N PHE A 249 -19.03 -11.18 -9.20
CA PHE A 249 -19.65 -10.22 -8.29
C PHE A 249 -19.12 -8.79 -8.46
N PHE A 250 -18.20 -8.53 -9.41
CA PHE A 250 -17.53 -7.22 -9.54
C PHE A 250 -18.50 -6.03 -9.71
N ALA A 251 -19.71 -6.27 -10.21
CA ALA A 251 -20.73 -5.22 -10.34
C ALA A 251 -21.46 -4.88 -9.02
N THR A 252 -21.31 -5.69 -7.96
CA THR A 252 -22.06 -5.54 -6.70
C THR A 252 -21.17 -5.39 -5.45
N ARG A 253 -19.87 -5.74 -5.55
CA ARG A 253 -18.88 -5.52 -4.48
C ARG A 253 -17.45 -5.48 -5.02
N SER A 254 -16.54 -4.92 -4.22
CA SER A 254 -15.10 -5.03 -4.44
C SER A 254 -14.59 -6.45 -4.13
N THR A 255 -13.35 -6.75 -4.52
CA THR A 255 -12.55 -7.79 -3.85
C THR A 255 -12.19 -7.35 -2.43
N VAL A 256 -11.44 -8.18 -1.72
CA VAL A 256 -10.82 -7.75 -0.45
C VAL A 256 -9.83 -6.62 -0.77
N LEU A 257 -9.98 -5.50 -0.08
CA LEU A 257 -9.16 -4.30 -0.23
C LEU A 257 -8.11 -4.28 0.87
N PHE A 258 -7.08 -5.12 0.73
CA PHE A 258 -6.12 -5.32 1.80
C PHE A 258 -5.35 -4.02 2.09
N ASP A 259 -4.86 -3.42 1.02
CA ASP A 259 -3.94 -2.27 1.03
C ASP A 259 -4.55 -0.99 1.59
N CYS A 260 -5.87 -0.83 1.45
CA CYS A 260 -6.61 0.32 1.97
C CYS A 260 -6.50 0.46 3.49
N VAL A 261 -6.27 -0.66 4.19
CA VAL A 261 -6.06 -0.65 5.64
C VAL A 261 -4.69 -0.06 5.98
N ALA A 262 -3.64 -0.35 5.20
CA ALA A 262 -2.32 0.23 5.43
C ALA A 262 -2.32 1.75 5.22
N VAL A 263 -3.05 2.24 4.21
CA VAL A 263 -3.25 3.68 3.99
C VAL A 263 -3.99 4.32 5.16
N TYR A 264 -5.03 3.68 5.70
CA TYR A 264 -5.73 4.17 6.89
C TYR A 264 -4.81 4.24 8.12
N LEU A 265 -4.02 3.19 8.36
CA LEU A 265 -3.07 3.13 9.48
C LEU A 265 -1.94 4.17 9.41
N ALA A 266 -1.70 4.76 8.24
CA ALA A 266 -0.76 5.86 8.10
C ALA A 266 -1.23 7.13 8.84
N TYR A 267 -2.54 7.36 9.00
CA TYR A 267 -3.09 8.54 9.67
C TYR A 267 -4.05 8.27 10.84
N SER A 268 -4.59 7.06 10.99
CA SER A 268 -5.51 6.74 12.09
C SER A 268 -5.46 5.27 12.49
N GLU A 269 -5.66 5.04 13.79
CA GLU A 269 -5.66 3.70 14.42
C GLU A 269 -6.99 3.46 15.17
N ALA A 270 -7.96 4.37 15.00
CA ALA A 270 -9.14 4.44 15.86
C ALA A 270 -10.04 3.20 15.75
N LEU A 271 -10.10 2.58 14.56
CA LEU A 271 -11.02 1.48 14.24
C LEU A 271 -10.38 0.08 14.37
N VAL A 272 -9.13 0.00 14.81
CA VAL A 272 -8.41 -1.27 15.01
C VAL A 272 -7.86 -1.39 16.42
N GLU A 273 -7.65 -2.63 16.86
CA GLU A 273 -6.86 -2.96 18.04
C GLU A 273 -5.43 -3.28 17.61
N ILE A 274 -4.49 -2.53 18.16
CA ILE A 274 -3.06 -2.67 17.86
C ILE A 274 -2.34 -3.24 19.06
N GLU A 275 -1.55 -4.29 18.82
CA GLU A 275 -0.73 -4.94 19.84
C GLU A 275 0.74 -4.94 19.42
N PRO A 276 1.69 -4.77 20.36
CA PRO A 276 3.09 -5.02 20.07
C PRO A 276 3.33 -6.52 19.97
N VAL A 277 3.79 -6.98 18.81
CA VAL A 277 4.07 -8.41 18.55
C VAL A 277 5.56 -8.58 18.29
N SER A 278 6.17 -9.52 18.99
CA SER A 278 7.47 -10.09 18.59
C SER A 278 7.22 -11.37 17.81
N PHE A 279 7.95 -11.59 16.72
CA PHE A 279 7.67 -12.68 15.80
C PHE A 279 8.89 -13.09 14.98
N ARG A 280 8.78 -14.26 14.35
CA ARG A 280 9.69 -14.75 13.32
C ARG A 280 8.94 -14.89 11.99
N ILE A 281 9.68 -14.78 10.89
CA ILE A 281 9.19 -15.11 9.56
C ILE A 281 9.85 -16.41 9.16
N GLU A 282 9.08 -17.45 8.87
CA GLU A 282 9.59 -18.74 8.40
C GLU A 282 9.98 -18.67 6.91
N GLU A 283 10.77 -19.64 6.44
CA GLU A 283 11.23 -19.66 5.03
C GLU A 283 10.08 -19.75 4.02
N ASN A 284 8.95 -20.33 4.41
CA ASN A 284 7.75 -20.41 3.59
C ASN A 284 6.89 -19.14 3.66
N GLY A 285 7.34 -18.07 4.32
CA GLY A 285 6.59 -16.82 4.47
C GLY A 285 5.57 -16.78 5.61
N ALA A 286 5.46 -17.81 6.45
CA ALA A 286 4.59 -17.75 7.62
C ALA A 286 5.13 -16.75 8.67
N THR A 287 4.28 -15.84 9.12
CA THR A 287 4.55 -14.95 10.25
C THR A 287 4.05 -15.59 11.54
N VAL A 288 4.97 -15.93 12.45
CA VAL A 288 4.65 -16.69 13.65
C VAL A 288 4.96 -15.86 14.89
N PRO A 289 3.95 -15.53 15.73
CA PRO A 289 4.17 -14.91 17.03
C PRO A 289 5.22 -15.68 17.84
N ASP A 290 6.25 -14.97 18.29
CA ASP A 290 7.37 -15.54 19.03
C ASP A 290 7.95 -14.47 19.96
N PRO A 291 7.78 -14.59 21.29
CA PRO A 291 8.33 -13.64 22.25
C PRO A 291 9.86 -13.49 22.18
N ALA A 292 10.57 -14.49 21.64
CA ALA A 292 12.01 -14.45 21.38
C ALA A 292 12.35 -14.16 19.90
N GLY A 293 11.33 -13.87 19.08
CA GLY A 293 11.46 -13.58 17.67
C GLY A 293 12.31 -12.32 17.42
N PRO A 294 13.09 -12.29 16.33
CA PRO A 294 14.02 -11.19 16.06
C PRO A 294 13.30 -9.91 15.58
N PHE A 295 12.04 -10.01 15.15
CA PHE A 295 11.27 -8.87 14.65
C PHE A 295 10.25 -8.42 15.68
N ARG A 296 10.06 -7.10 15.78
CA ARG A 296 9.06 -6.49 16.63
C ARG A 296 8.33 -5.38 15.87
N ALA A 297 7.01 -5.42 15.88
CA ALA A 297 6.17 -4.41 15.26
C ALA A 297 4.93 -4.14 16.12
N ARG A 298 4.30 -3.00 15.87
CA ARG A 298 2.88 -2.80 16.22
C ARG A 298 2.05 -3.48 15.13
N VAL A 299 1.06 -4.27 15.51
CA VAL A 299 0.27 -5.06 14.57
C VAL A 299 -1.21 -4.84 14.84
N ALA A 300 -1.97 -4.46 13.81
CA ALA A 300 -3.41 -4.38 13.87
C ALA A 300 -4.00 -5.80 13.81
N LEU A 301 -4.41 -6.36 14.95
CA LEU A 301 -4.82 -7.78 15.02
C LEU A 301 -6.33 -7.96 14.98
N ARG A 302 -7.12 -6.93 15.28
CA ARG A 302 -8.58 -7.00 15.31
C ARG A 302 -9.21 -5.69 14.88
N TRP A 303 -10.38 -5.79 14.26
CA TRP A 303 -11.26 -4.65 14.04
C TRP A 303 -12.01 -4.31 15.33
N LYS A 304 -12.00 -3.04 15.73
CA LYS A 304 -12.98 -2.52 16.70
C LYS A 304 -14.32 -2.32 16.03
N ASN A 305 -14.32 -1.82 14.78
CA ASN A 305 -15.52 -1.57 14.00
C ASN A 305 -15.22 -1.60 12.48
N LEU A 306 -15.29 -2.79 11.87
CA LEU A 306 -15.10 -2.95 10.42
C LEU A 306 -16.17 -2.22 9.59
N PRO A 307 -17.49 -2.27 9.92
CA PRO A 307 -18.50 -1.51 9.20
C PRO A 307 -18.19 -0.01 9.13
N GLU A 308 -17.77 0.60 10.24
CA GLU A 308 -17.39 2.02 10.27
C GLU A 308 -16.14 2.31 9.43
N PHE A 309 -15.19 1.37 9.36
CA PHE A 309 -14.05 1.49 8.44
C PHE A 309 -14.51 1.47 6.98
N ILE A 310 -15.44 0.59 6.61
CA ILE A 310 -15.98 0.53 5.25
C ILE A 310 -16.74 1.82 4.89
N ASP A 311 -17.54 2.35 5.81
CA ASP A 311 -18.22 3.64 5.63
C ASP A 311 -17.22 4.79 5.48
N HIS A 312 -16.18 4.81 6.33
CA HIS A 312 -15.10 5.80 6.27
C HIS A 312 -14.34 5.75 4.95
N LEU A 313 -13.93 4.55 4.52
CA LEU A 313 -13.23 4.33 3.25
C LEU A 313 -14.10 4.76 2.06
N THR A 314 -15.38 4.39 2.06
CA THR A 314 -16.34 4.77 1.03
C THR A 314 -16.48 6.28 0.93
N ASN A 315 -16.67 6.96 2.07
CA ASN A 315 -16.79 8.41 2.11
C ASN A 315 -15.49 9.11 1.70
N ARG A 316 -14.33 8.53 2.01
CA ARG A 316 -13.03 9.05 1.56
C ARG A 316 -12.91 8.98 0.05
N LEU A 317 -13.24 7.84 -0.55
CA LEU A 317 -13.18 7.64 -2.00
C LEU A 317 -14.17 8.55 -2.76
N LEU A 318 -15.33 8.85 -2.17
CA LEU A 318 -16.33 9.78 -2.73
C LEU A 318 -16.03 11.27 -2.47
N ALA A 319 -15.08 11.60 -1.59
CA ALA A 319 -14.77 12.98 -1.26
C ALA A 319 -14.26 13.72 -2.50
N ALA A 320 -14.53 15.03 -2.63
CA ALA A 320 -14.02 15.84 -3.74
C ALA A 320 -12.48 15.86 -3.79
N PRO A 321 -11.85 16.15 -4.94
CA PRO A 321 -10.40 16.17 -5.03
C PRO A 321 -9.85 17.20 -4.05
N THR A 322 -8.84 16.82 -3.26
CA THR A 322 -8.09 17.82 -2.49
C THR A 322 -7.36 18.71 -3.49
N THR A 323 -7.87 19.92 -3.71
CA THR A 323 -7.20 20.91 -4.54
C THR A 323 -5.91 21.31 -3.84
N THR A 324 -4.76 20.85 -4.35
CA THR A 324 -3.48 21.47 -4.04
C THR A 324 -3.56 22.90 -4.58
N PRO A 325 -3.37 23.96 -3.76
CA PRO A 325 -3.29 25.30 -4.31
C PRO A 325 -2.14 25.32 -5.33
N ALA A 326 -2.42 25.78 -6.54
CA ALA A 326 -1.39 26.03 -7.54
C ALA A 326 -0.36 26.99 -6.93
N THR A 327 0.85 26.50 -6.73
CA THR A 327 2.02 27.33 -6.39
C THR A 327 2.49 28.11 -7.59
#